data_AF-A0A4Q3CDU6-F1
#
_entry.id   AF-A0A4Q3CDU6-F1
#
_cell.length_a   1.000
_cell.length_b   1.000
_cell.length_c   1.000
_cell.angle_alpha   90.00
_cell.angle_beta   90.00
_cell.angle_gamma   90.00
#
_symmetry.space_group_name_H-M   'P 1'
#
loop_
_entity.id
_entity.type
_entity.pdbx_description
1 polymer ?
#
loop_
_entity_poly.entity_id
_entity_poly.type
_entity_poly.pdbx_seq_one_letter_code
_entity_poly.pdbx_strand_id
1 'polypeptide(L)'
;MARPIALLPEKIDLDMARLLERIALAIGGLNSTVSGGFVHQIWHQRACWTGYARALQLQGVELDEIDVISWATTTPIPGRARFDTLVDPFDAFVPWTVMLGERDQRHWREDLPFTPVIPTGFSDAPLILRAIAILSQHAQATGDISPWLSLPLLLARMGLTRTPLPCLVAGDKAMRLTPRDSRAIVRRVLRDLVAQAEDGLAIVIELDAERRRWIRLLGEARKPGALRALAVLSLREPILRPEHVGRTLGLSRSGAGKA
;
A
#
# COMPACT_ATOMS: atom_id res chain seq x y z
N MET A 1 17.29 -21.76 -18.23
CA MET A 1 16.68 -21.04 -17.10
C MET A 1 16.47 -22.01 -15.95
N ALA A 2 16.91 -21.67 -14.74
CA ALA A 2 16.61 -22.47 -13.55
C ALA A 2 15.09 -22.41 -13.26
N ARG A 3 14.50 -23.52 -12.78
CA ARG A 3 13.09 -23.50 -12.38
C ARG A 3 12.90 -22.59 -11.17
N PRO A 4 11.85 -21.76 -11.13
CA PRO A 4 11.60 -20.89 -9.99
C PRO A 4 11.33 -21.75 -8.74
N ILE A 5 11.94 -21.35 -7.63
CA ILE A 5 11.82 -22.05 -6.35
C ILE A 5 10.86 -21.27 -5.46
N ALA A 6 9.77 -21.93 -5.08
CA ALA A 6 8.77 -21.37 -4.18
C ALA A 6 9.35 -21.22 -2.76
N LEU A 7 9.22 -20.02 -2.20
CA LEU A 7 9.59 -19.76 -0.81
C LEU A 7 8.51 -20.24 0.16
N LEU A 8 8.54 -21.53 0.48
CA LEU A 8 7.71 -22.13 1.53
C LEU A 8 8.62 -22.73 2.62
N PRO A 9 8.48 -22.34 3.90
CA PRO A 9 9.28 -22.90 4.97
C PRO A 9 8.87 -24.36 5.23
N GLU A 10 9.84 -25.27 5.35
CA GLU A 10 9.59 -26.69 5.62
C GLU A 10 8.93 -26.96 6.98
N LYS A 11 9.20 -26.09 7.96
CA LYS A 11 8.65 -26.17 9.32
C LYS A 11 8.32 -24.78 9.85
N ILE A 12 7.19 -24.68 10.56
CA ILE A 12 6.77 -23.51 11.31
C ILE A 12 7.25 -23.71 12.76
N ASP A 13 8.20 -22.89 13.19
CA ASP A 13 8.60 -22.83 14.59
C ASP A 13 7.78 -21.79 15.37
N LEU A 14 7.99 -21.72 16.69
CA LEU A 14 7.22 -20.88 17.58
C LEU A 14 7.26 -19.38 17.19
N ASP A 15 8.42 -18.89 16.76
CA ASP A 15 8.56 -17.49 16.34
C ASP A 15 7.80 -17.21 15.05
N MET A 16 7.83 -18.15 14.10
CA MET A 16 7.01 -18.05 12.88
C MET A 16 5.52 -18.10 13.20
N ALA A 17 5.09 -19.00 14.10
CA ALA A 17 3.70 -19.09 14.53
C ALA A 17 3.19 -17.78 15.14
N ARG A 18 3.97 -17.16 16.04
CA ARG A 18 3.67 -15.85 16.63
C ARG A 18 3.57 -14.74 15.58
N LEU A 19 4.46 -14.75 14.58
CA LEU A 19 4.38 -13.78 13.47
C LEU A 19 3.14 -14.00 12.61
N LEU A 20 2.74 -15.25 12.38
CA LEU A 20 1.51 -15.60 11.65
C LEU A 20 0.24 -15.15 12.40
N GLU A 21 0.22 -15.30 13.72
CA GLU A 21 -0.86 -14.77 14.56
C GLU A 21 -0.92 -13.24 14.50
N ARG A 22 0.23 -12.56 14.65
CA ARG A 22 0.30 -11.10 14.63
C ARG A 22 -0.14 -10.53 13.28
N ILE A 23 0.28 -11.13 12.16
CA ILE A 23 -0.14 -10.65 10.84
C ILE A 23 -1.64 -10.87 10.61
N ALA A 24 -2.19 -12.00 11.07
CA ALA A 24 -3.64 -12.25 10.97
C ALA A 24 -4.44 -11.18 11.73
N LEU A 25 -4.01 -10.82 12.95
CA LEU A 25 -4.63 -9.75 13.73
C LEU A 25 -4.49 -8.38 13.06
N ALA A 26 -3.29 -8.02 12.60
CA ALA A 26 -3.03 -6.72 11.99
C ALA A 26 -3.82 -6.53 10.68
N ILE A 27 -3.77 -7.51 9.77
CA ILE A 27 -4.54 -7.49 8.52
C ILE A 27 -6.04 -7.52 8.80
N GLY A 28 -6.51 -8.34 9.74
CA GLY A 28 -7.92 -8.42 10.11
C GLY A 28 -8.46 -7.09 10.66
N GLY A 29 -7.70 -6.44 11.54
CA GLY A 29 -8.03 -5.11 12.08
C GLY A 29 -8.09 -4.04 11.00
N LEU A 30 -7.09 -3.98 10.13
CA LEU A 30 -7.08 -3.04 9.01
C LEU A 30 -8.24 -3.29 8.03
N ASN A 31 -8.41 -4.52 7.56
CA ASN A 31 -9.42 -4.91 6.58
C ASN A 31 -10.84 -4.58 7.05
N SER A 32 -11.16 -4.87 8.32
CA SER A 32 -12.47 -4.59 8.91
C SER A 32 -12.74 -3.09 9.03
N THR A 33 -11.75 -2.33 9.51
CA THR A 33 -11.87 -0.87 9.70
C THR A 33 -12.04 -0.14 8.38
N VAL A 34 -11.23 -0.48 7.37
CA VAL A 34 -11.28 0.13 6.05
C VAL A 34 -12.58 -0.21 5.33
N SER A 35 -12.98 -1.48 5.31
CA SER A 35 -14.17 -1.94 4.58
C SER A 35 -15.49 -1.33 5.08
N GLY A 36 -15.55 -0.90 6.35
CA GLY A 36 -16.73 -0.29 6.96
C GLY A 36 -16.65 1.24 7.14
N GLY A 37 -15.52 1.87 6.80
CA GLY A 37 -15.21 3.24 7.19
C GLY A 37 -15.65 4.32 6.19
N PHE A 38 -16.06 5.48 6.72
CA PHE A 38 -16.43 6.67 5.92
C PHE A 38 -15.23 7.31 5.20
N VAL A 39 -14.01 7.05 5.66
CA VAL A 39 -12.77 7.62 5.11
C VAL A 39 -12.08 6.70 4.10
N HIS A 40 -12.74 5.61 3.69
CA HIS A 40 -12.16 4.57 2.81
C HIS A 40 -11.47 5.14 1.58
N GLN A 41 -12.12 6.03 0.81
CA GLN A 41 -11.54 6.55 -0.43
C GLN A 41 -10.27 7.38 -0.17
N ILE A 42 -10.27 8.18 0.89
CA ILE A 42 -9.14 9.02 1.27
C ILE A 42 -7.98 8.16 1.75
N TRP A 43 -8.28 7.19 2.61
CA TRP A 43 -7.30 6.20 3.07
C TRP A 43 -6.72 5.41 1.89
N HIS A 44 -7.57 4.92 0.98
CA HIS A 44 -7.14 4.11 -0.15
C HIS A 44 -6.14 4.85 -1.04
N GLN A 45 -6.37 6.15 -1.29
CA GLN A 45 -5.43 6.96 -2.05
C GLN A 45 -4.07 7.08 -1.34
N ARG A 46 -4.06 7.35 -0.03
CA ARG A 46 -2.81 7.41 0.75
C ARG A 46 -2.09 6.06 0.77
N ALA A 47 -2.84 4.98 0.99
CA ALA A 47 -2.32 3.62 0.96
C ALA A 47 -1.71 3.25 -0.39
N CYS A 48 -2.24 3.77 -1.51
CA CYS A 48 -1.62 3.60 -2.83
C CYS A 48 -0.24 4.26 -2.88
N TRP A 49 -0.08 5.47 -2.37
CA TRP A 49 1.24 6.13 -2.36
C TRP A 49 2.25 5.39 -1.49
N THR A 50 1.87 4.98 -0.28
CA THR A 50 2.71 4.18 0.61
C THR A 50 3.10 2.85 -0.04
N GLY A 51 2.14 2.10 -0.58
CA GLY A 51 2.40 0.82 -1.24
C GLY A 51 3.29 0.96 -2.48
N TYR A 52 3.08 1.99 -3.30
CA TYR A 52 3.89 2.23 -4.48
C TYR A 52 5.34 2.62 -4.12
N ALA A 53 5.51 3.49 -3.14
CA ALA A 53 6.84 3.84 -2.62
C ALA A 53 7.58 2.60 -2.11
N ARG A 54 6.87 1.72 -1.40
CA ARG A 54 7.45 0.46 -0.92
C ARG A 54 7.86 -0.46 -2.07
N ALA A 55 7.05 -0.55 -3.13
CA ALA A 55 7.38 -1.31 -4.33
C ALA A 55 8.63 -0.77 -5.04
N LEU A 56 8.78 0.55 -5.14
CA LEU A 56 9.96 1.20 -5.70
C LEU A 56 11.22 0.89 -4.90
N GLN A 57 11.15 0.96 -3.58
CA GLN A 57 12.26 0.58 -2.69
C GLN A 57 12.66 -0.89 -2.87
N LEU A 58 11.68 -1.79 -3.00
CA LEU A 58 11.91 -3.21 -3.31
C LEU A 58 12.51 -3.40 -4.71
N GLN A 59 12.18 -2.53 -5.66
CA GLN A 59 12.79 -2.50 -6.99
C GLN A 59 14.23 -1.96 -6.98
N GLY A 60 14.65 -1.29 -5.91
CA GLY A 60 15.97 -0.66 -5.82
C GLY A 60 16.00 0.79 -6.28
N VAL A 61 14.83 1.41 -6.46
CA VAL A 61 14.69 2.83 -6.71
C VAL A 61 14.71 3.57 -5.37
N GLU A 62 15.64 4.50 -5.18
CA GLU A 62 15.84 5.27 -3.94
C GLU A 62 14.84 6.44 -3.83
N LEU A 63 13.54 6.11 -3.86
CA LEU A 63 12.47 7.07 -3.66
C LEU A 63 11.68 6.72 -2.39
N ASP A 64 11.30 7.77 -1.66
CA ASP A 64 10.47 7.67 -0.47
C ASP A 64 9.00 7.97 -0.79
N GLU A 65 8.10 7.71 0.16
CA GLU A 65 6.69 8.03 0.03
C GLU A 65 6.44 9.50 -0.32
N ILE A 66 7.22 10.40 0.28
CA ILE A 66 7.10 11.84 0.05
C ILE A 66 7.37 12.20 -1.43
N ASP A 67 8.25 11.45 -2.11
CA ASP A 67 8.55 11.66 -3.52
C ASP A 67 7.38 11.24 -4.42
N VAL A 68 6.73 10.11 -4.09
CA VAL A 68 5.50 9.64 -4.76
C VAL A 68 4.38 10.66 -4.56
N ILE A 69 4.21 11.19 -3.35
CA ILE A 69 3.21 12.22 -3.06
C ILE A 69 3.50 13.50 -3.85
N SER A 70 4.76 13.96 -3.86
CA SER A 70 5.19 15.14 -4.63
C SER A 70 4.89 15.00 -6.12
N TRP A 71 5.21 13.84 -6.71
CA TRP A 71 4.86 13.52 -8.08
C TRP A 71 3.34 13.53 -8.32
N ALA A 72 2.59 12.76 -7.51
CA ALA A 72 1.14 12.59 -7.68
C ALA A 72 0.36 13.90 -7.50
N THR A 73 0.87 14.82 -6.67
CA THR A 73 0.24 16.12 -6.39
C THR A 73 0.88 17.26 -7.17
N THR A 74 1.85 17.00 -8.07
CA THR A 74 2.62 18.01 -8.80
C THR A 74 3.23 19.09 -7.90
N THR A 75 3.60 18.70 -6.68
CA THR A 75 3.96 19.60 -5.58
C THR A 75 5.42 19.42 -5.20
N PRO A 76 6.34 20.28 -5.71
CA PRO A 76 7.78 20.10 -5.49
C PRO A 76 8.17 20.26 -4.02
N ILE A 77 8.95 19.34 -3.48
CA ILE A 77 9.44 19.42 -2.09
C ILE A 77 10.77 20.20 -2.07
N PRO A 78 10.87 21.28 -1.27
CA PRO A 78 12.12 22.00 -1.12
C PRO A 78 13.28 21.09 -0.68
N GLY A 79 14.42 21.17 -1.37
CA GLY A 79 15.63 20.42 -1.03
C GLY A 79 15.67 18.97 -1.56
N ARG A 80 14.62 18.45 -2.20
CA ARG A 80 14.64 17.16 -2.89
C ARG A 80 15.11 17.33 -4.34
N ALA A 81 15.95 16.41 -4.82
CA ALA A 81 16.39 16.37 -6.21
C ALA A 81 15.21 16.06 -7.14
N ARG A 82 15.25 16.57 -8.38
CA ARG A 82 14.28 16.20 -9.42
C ARG A 82 14.65 14.82 -9.98
N PHE A 83 13.62 14.05 -10.34
CA PHE A 83 13.75 12.69 -10.84
C PHE A 83 14.56 12.63 -12.15
N ASP A 84 15.32 11.56 -12.33
CA ASP A 84 15.99 11.26 -13.61
C ASP A 84 14.91 11.02 -14.69
N THR A 85 15.08 11.64 -15.85
CA THR A 85 14.11 11.59 -16.96
C THR A 85 14.30 10.41 -17.90
N LEU A 86 15.36 9.60 -17.71
CA LEU A 86 15.67 8.49 -18.63
C LEU A 86 14.71 7.31 -18.50
N VAL A 87 14.16 7.09 -17.31
CA VAL A 87 13.14 6.06 -17.03
C VAL A 87 12.12 6.68 -16.08
N ASP A 88 10.84 6.65 -16.44
CA ASP A 88 9.77 7.13 -15.54
C ASP A 88 9.49 6.07 -14.46
N PRO A 89 9.87 6.29 -13.18
CA PRO A 89 9.61 5.32 -12.13
C PRO A 89 8.12 5.24 -11.74
N PHE A 90 7.27 6.13 -12.26
CA PHE A 90 5.87 6.21 -11.89
C PHE A 90 4.90 5.63 -12.94
N ASP A 91 5.42 5.11 -14.05
CA ASP A 91 4.65 4.58 -15.18
C ASP A 91 3.65 3.47 -14.78
N ALA A 92 4.03 2.63 -13.82
CA ALA A 92 3.23 1.52 -13.31
C ALA A 92 2.14 1.95 -12.31
N PHE A 93 2.16 3.18 -11.79
CA PHE A 93 1.22 3.62 -10.76
C PHE A 93 -0.24 3.61 -11.24
N VAL A 94 -0.51 4.23 -12.39
CA VAL A 94 -1.89 4.34 -12.91
C VAL A 94 -2.45 2.95 -13.26
N PRO A 95 -1.77 2.09 -14.05
CA PRO A 95 -2.24 0.74 -14.31
C PRO A 95 -2.50 -0.06 -13.03
N TRP A 96 -1.60 0.02 -12.05
CA TRP A 96 -1.75 -0.69 -10.77
C TRP A 96 -2.97 -0.22 -9.98
N THR A 97 -3.21 1.09 -9.88
CA THR A 97 -4.39 1.61 -9.16
C THR A 97 -5.71 1.23 -9.85
N VAL A 98 -5.72 1.11 -11.17
CA VAL A 98 -6.87 0.58 -11.92
C VAL A 98 -7.12 -0.88 -11.55
N MET A 99 -6.08 -1.72 -11.53
CA MET A 99 -6.20 -3.13 -11.12
C MET A 99 -6.72 -3.29 -9.69
N LEU A 100 -6.29 -2.44 -8.76
CA LEU A 100 -6.78 -2.44 -7.37
C LEU A 100 -8.29 -2.17 -7.27
N GLY A 101 -8.86 -1.45 -8.25
CA GLY A 101 -10.28 -1.13 -8.32
C GLY A 101 -11.14 -2.19 -9.03
N GLU A 102 -10.52 -3.19 -9.69
CA GLU A 102 -11.25 -4.24 -10.39
C GLU A 102 -12.01 -5.11 -9.38
N ARG A 103 -13.34 -5.22 -9.59
CA ARG A 103 -14.23 -6.05 -8.76
C ARG A 103 -14.32 -7.49 -9.22
N ASP A 104 -13.57 -7.85 -10.26
CA ASP A 104 -13.69 -9.13 -10.96
C ASP A 104 -13.15 -10.26 -10.08
N GLN A 105 -13.92 -11.35 -9.96
CA GLN A 105 -13.61 -12.49 -9.09
C GLN A 105 -12.64 -13.47 -9.77
N ARG A 106 -11.63 -12.94 -10.46
CA ARG A 106 -10.63 -13.78 -11.13
C ARG A 106 -9.90 -14.62 -10.10
N HIS A 107 -9.74 -15.88 -10.42
CA HIS A 107 -8.96 -16.76 -9.58
C HIS A 107 -7.49 -16.29 -9.62
N TRP A 108 -6.81 -16.23 -8.47
CA TRP A 108 -5.45 -15.66 -8.37
C TRP A 108 -4.41 -16.20 -9.37
N ARG A 109 -4.62 -17.42 -9.90
CA ARG A 109 -3.75 -18.03 -10.93
C ARG A 109 -3.90 -17.39 -12.32
N GLU A 110 -5.07 -16.84 -12.62
CA GLU A 110 -5.40 -16.30 -13.95
C GLU A 110 -4.66 -15.00 -14.25
N ASP A 111 -4.26 -14.26 -13.22
CA ASP A 111 -3.58 -12.97 -13.35
C ASP A 111 -2.05 -13.04 -13.18
N LEU A 112 -1.49 -14.24 -13.07
CA LEU A 112 -0.04 -14.40 -13.00
C LEU A 112 0.56 -14.36 -14.41
N PRO A 113 1.62 -13.58 -14.67
CA PRO A 113 2.30 -13.56 -15.97
C PRO A 113 3.17 -14.81 -16.21
N PHE A 114 3.06 -15.81 -15.34
CA PHE A 114 3.82 -17.05 -15.37
C PHE A 114 2.99 -18.20 -14.81
N THR A 115 3.38 -19.43 -15.12
CA THR A 115 2.78 -20.63 -14.51
C THR A 115 3.46 -20.93 -13.18
N PRO A 116 2.77 -20.86 -12.03
CA PRO A 116 3.38 -21.12 -10.74
C PRO A 116 3.69 -22.61 -10.54
N VAL A 117 4.86 -22.90 -10.01
CA VAL A 117 5.23 -24.22 -9.48
C VAL A 117 4.64 -24.34 -8.09
N ILE A 118 3.78 -25.33 -7.89
CA ILE A 118 3.12 -25.56 -6.60
C ILE A 118 4.00 -26.52 -5.76
N PRO A 119 4.61 -26.07 -4.64
CA PRO A 119 5.42 -26.94 -3.80
C PRO A 119 4.55 -27.92 -2.99
N THR A 120 5.16 -29.00 -2.53
CA THR A 120 4.53 -29.92 -1.57
C THR A 120 4.08 -29.17 -0.31
N GLY A 121 2.90 -29.47 0.21
CA GLY A 121 2.33 -28.80 1.40
C GLY A 121 1.78 -27.39 1.14
N PHE A 122 1.76 -26.91 -0.12
CA PHE A 122 1.22 -25.59 -0.45
C PHE A 122 -0.24 -25.43 -0.03
N SER A 123 -1.08 -26.44 -0.25
CA SER A 123 -2.51 -26.38 0.06
C SER A 123 -2.79 -26.29 1.56
N ASP A 124 -1.94 -26.92 2.37
CA ASP A 124 -2.07 -26.98 3.84
C ASP A 124 -1.43 -25.77 4.54
N ALA A 125 -0.60 -25.01 3.83
CA ALA A 125 0.05 -23.84 4.36
C ALA A 125 -0.94 -22.66 4.55
N PRO A 126 -0.74 -21.82 5.59
CA PRO A 126 -1.46 -20.56 5.74
C PRO A 126 -1.45 -19.72 4.46
N LEU A 127 -2.58 -19.09 4.13
CA LEU A 127 -2.75 -18.29 2.91
C LEU A 127 -1.65 -17.24 2.71
N ILE A 128 -1.19 -16.61 3.79
CA ILE A 128 -0.10 -15.63 3.70
C ILE A 128 1.22 -16.25 3.25
N LEU A 129 1.56 -17.46 3.71
CA LEU A 129 2.76 -18.17 3.28
C LEU A 129 2.64 -18.62 1.83
N ARG A 130 1.44 -19.02 1.40
CA ARG A 130 1.13 -19.32 0.01
C ARG A 130 1.32 -18.10 -0.89
N ALA A 131 0.82 -16.93 -0.46
CA ALA A 131 1.01 -15.67 -1.18
C ALA A 131 2.50 -15.30 -1.32
N ILE A 132 3.27 -15.40 -0.23
CA ILE A 132 4.72 -15.15 -0.24
C ILE A 132 5.45 -16.13 -1.18
N ALA A 133 5.06 -17.40 -1.20
CA ALA A 133 5.65 -18.40 -2.08
C ALA A 133 5.40 -18.07 -3.57
N ILE A 134 4.20 -17.59 -3.93
CA ILE A 134 3.86 -17.13 -5.28
C ILE A 134 4.58 -15.83 -5.62
N LEU A 135 4.63 -14.86 -4.70
CA LEU A 135 5.36 -13.61 -4.85
C LEU A 135 6.83 -13.85 -5.20
N SER A 136 7.47 -14.80 -4.51
CA SER A 136 8.86 -15.16 -4.78
C SER A 136 9.06 -15.70 -6.20
N GLN A 137 8.12 -16.50 -6.71
CA GLN A 137 8.21 -17.01 -8.08
C GLN A 137 7.97 -15.89 -9.10
N HIS A 138 7.05 -14.98 -8.81
CA HIS A 138 6.80 -13.81 -9.64
C HIS A 138 8.06 -12.94 -9.75
N ALA A 139 8.74 -12.70 -8.62
CA ALA A 139 9.99 -11.96 -8.55
C ALA A 139 11.16 -12.61 -9.32
N GLN A 140 11.13 -13.93 -9.48
CA GLN A 140 12.11 -14.68 -10.28
C GLN A 140 11.75 -14.71 -11.77
N ALA A 141 10.46 -14.59 -12.10
CA ALA A 141 9.96 -14.63 -13.47
C ALA A 141 10.10 -13.30 -14.22
N THR A 142 10.07 -12.17 -13.50
CA THR A 142 10.07 -10.81 -14.08
C THR A 142 11.14 -9.93 -13.44
N GLY A 143 11.70 -8.98 -14.18
CA GLY A 143 12.71 -8.04 -13.70
C GLY A 143 12.15 -6.68 -13.23
N ASP A 144 10.89 -6.41 -13.50
CA ASP A 144 10.22 -5.14 -13.24
C ASP A 144 9.59 -5.08 -11.83
N ILE A 145 8.85 -4.00 -11.55
CA ILE A 145 8.21 -3.71 -10.27
C ILE A 145 6.94 -4.57 -10.01
N SER A 146 6.39 -5.22 -11.04
CA SER A 146 5.09 -5.90 -10.99
C SER A 146 4.93 -6.98 -9.91
N PRO A 147 5.98 -7.74 -9.50
CA PRO A 147 5.86 -8.69 -8.40
C PRO A 147 5.39 -8.04 -7.11
N TRP A 148 6.01 -6.92 -6.75
CA TRP A 148 5.73 -6.22 -5.49
C TRP A 148 4.34 -5.62 -5.48
N LEU A 149 3.96 -4.99 -6.60
CA LEU A 149 2.64 -4.38 -6.80
C LEU A 149 1.52 -5.43 -6.85
N SER A 150 1.82 -6.68 -7.22
CA SER A 150 0.83 -7.76 -7.27
C SER A 150 0.39 -8.27 -5.89
N LEU A 151 1.15 -8.01 -4.82
CA LEU A 151 0.88 -8.61 -3.51
C LEU A 151 -0.49 -8.23 -2.92
N PRO A 152 -0.90 -6.96 -2.84
CA PRO A 152 -2.25 -6.59 -2.36
C PRO A 152 -3.39 -7.29 -3.09
N LEU A 153 -3.26 -7.42 -4.42
CA LEU A 153 -4.23 -8.11 -5.27
C LEU A 153 -4.24 -9.61 -5.00
N LEU A 154 -3.07 -10.22 -4.88
CA LEU A 154 -2.89 -11.63 -4.59
C LEU A 154 -3.52 -12.00 -3.24
N LEU A 155 -3.31 -11.18 -2.21
CA LEU A 155 -3.90 -11.38 -0.88
C LEU A 155 -5.42 -11.33 -0.92
N ALA A 156 -6.00 -10.37 -1.63
CA ALA A 156 -7.45 -10.27 -1.81
C ALA A 156 -8.03 -11.47 -2.58
N ARG A 157 -7.41 -11.85 -3.71
CA ARG A 157 -7.86 -12.98 -4.56
C ARG A 157 -7.69 -14.34 -3.89
N MET A 158 -6.73 -14.48 -2.96
CA MET A 158 -6.62 -15.66 -2.11
C MET A 158 -7.62 -15.67 -0.94
N GLY A 159 -8.40 -14.60 -0.76
CA GLY A 159 -9.41 -14.48 0.28
C GLY A 159 -8.88 -14.05 1.65
N LEU A 160 -7.65 -13.51 1.73
CA LEU A 160 -7.10 -13.01 2.99
C LEU A 160 -7.69 -11.65 3.40
N THR A 161 -8.09 -10.84 2.41
CA THR A 161 -8.74 -9.54 2.60
C THR A 161 -10.00 -9.46 1.75
N ARG A 162 -10.93 -8.57 2.13
CA ARG A 162 -12.20 -8.40 1.39
C ARG A 162 -11.99 -7.64 0.08
N THR A 163 -11.09 -6.67 0.11
CA THR A 163 -10.63 -5.87 -1.03
C THR A 163 -9.11 -5.81 -1.00
N PRO A 164 -8.44 -5.49 -2.11
CA PRO A 164 -7.02 -5.17 -2.09
C PRO A 164 -6.75 -4.05 -1.08
N LEU A 165 -5.74 -4.22 -0.23
CA LEU A 165 -5.27 -3.21 0.71
C LEU A 165 -3.94 -2.66 0.18
N PRO A 166 -3.91 -1.50 -0.49
CA PRO A 166 -2.76 -1.08 -1.29
C PRO A 166 -1.45 -0.91 -0.50
N CYS A 167 -1.53 -0.62 0.81
CA CYS A 167 -0.35 -0.53 1.68
C CYS A 167 0.31 -1.90 1.96
N LEU A 168 -0.36 -3.03 1.71
CA LEU A 168 0.20 -4.37 1.92
C LEU A 168 1.13 -4.81 0.78
N VAL A 169 2.09 -3.94 0.44
CA VAL A 169 3.21 -4.24 -0.43
C VAL A 169 4.40 -4.62 0.44
N ALA A 170 4.95 -5.80 0.22
CA ALA A 170 6.11 -6.29 0.94
C ALA A 170 6.87 -7.29 0.07
N GLY A 171 8.12 -7.55 0.44
CA GLY A 171 8.98 -8.47 -0.29
C GLY A 171 10.41 -8.43 0.24
N ASP A 172 11.28 -9.15 -0.44
CA ASP A 172 12.72 -9.11 -0.18
C ASP A 172 13.44 -9.18 -1.52
N LYS A 173 14.43 -8.31 -1.74
CA LYS A 173 15.20 -8.28 -3.00
C LYS A 173 15.87 -9.63 -3.29
N ALA A 174 16.23 -10.38 -2.25
CA ALA A 174 16.80 -11.72 -2.38
C ALA A 174 15.84 -12.74 -3.01
N MET A 175 14.52 -12.48 -3.03
CA MET A 175 13.53 -13.35 -3.67
C MET A 175 13.75 -13.49 -5.18
N ARG A 176 14.37 -12.49 -5.82
CA ARG A 176 14.73 -12.53 -7.25
C ARG A 176 15.79 -13.58 -7.55
N LEU A 177 16.53 -14.01 -6.53
CA LEU A 177 17.56 -15.03 -6.61
C LEU A 177 17.05 -16.33 -5.99
N THR A 178 17.83 -17.41 -6.12
CA THR A 178 17.58 -18.65 -5.35
C THR A 178 18.06 -18.46 -3.91
N PRO A 179 17.15 -18.32 -2.93
CA PRO A 179 17.58 -17.86 -1.61
C PRO A 179 18.14 -19.02 -0.78
N ARG A 180 19.28 -18.79 -0.12
CA ARG A 180 19.91 -19.80 0.76
C ARG A 180 19.18 -19.99 2.08
N ASP A 181 18.49 -18.96 2.57
CA ASP A 181 17.72 -18.98 3.83
C ASP A 181 16.30 -18.48 3.61
N SER A 182 15.41 -19.41 3.25
CA SER A 182 14.00 -19.15 3.01
C SER A 182 13.27 -18.64 4.26
N ARG A 183 13.63 -19.15 5.44
CA ARG A 183 12.97 -18.81 6.71
C ARG A 183 13.25 -17.37 7.11
N ALA A 184 14.49 -16.92 7.01
CA ALA A 184 14.83 -15.53 7.34
C ALA A 184 14.12 -14.52 6.43
N ILE A 185 14.01 -14.83 5.13
CA ILE A 185 13.28 -13.99 4.17
C ILE A 185 11.80 -13.93 4.51
N VAL A 186 11.15 -15.09 4.71
CA VAL A 186 9.73 -15.15 5.07
C VAL A 186 9.46 -14.34 6.34
N ARG A 187 10.30 -14.47 7.38
CA ARG A 187 10.16 -13.67 8.62
C ARG A 187 10.31 -12.17 8.40
N ARG A 188 11.22 -11.74 7.51
CA ARG A 188 11.36 -10.31 7.18
C ARG A 188 10.10 -9.80 6.49
N VAL A 189 9.58 -10.53 5.50
CA VAL A 189 8.37 -10.15 4.79
C VAL A 189 7.15 -10.13 5.70
N LEU A 190 6.99 -11.11 6.59
CA LEU A 190 5.90 -11.10 7.58
C LEU A 190 5.98 -9.90 8.53
N ARG A 191 7.18 -9.55 9.01
CA ARG A 191 7.38 -8.37 9.87
C ARG A 191 7.07 -7.06 9.13
N ASP A 192 7.50 -6.96 7.88
CA ASP A 192 7.20 -5.80 7.04
C ASP A 192 5.69 -5.66 6.83
N LEU A 193 4.99 -6.73 6.47
CA LEU A 193 3.54 -6.73 6.33
C LEU A 193 2.81 -6.37 7.62
N VAL A 194 3.31 -6.80 8.78
CA VAL A 194 2.75 -6.41 10.08
C VAL A 194 2.86 -4.90 10.26
N ALA A 195 4.05 -4.33 10.02
CA ALA A 195 4.27 -2.89 10.14
C ALA A 195 3.36 -2.11 9.17
N GLN A 196 3.31 -2.51 7.89
CA GLN A 196 2.45 -1.87 6.89
C GLN A 196 0.95 -1.93 7.26
N ALA A 197 0.50 -3.03 7.86
CA ALA A 197 -0.88 -3.17 8.31
C ALA A 197 -1.19 -2.29 9.54
N GLU A 198 -0.27 -2.24 10.50
CA GLU A 198 -0.38 -1.41 11.72
C GLU A 198 -0.34 0.08 11.37
N ASP A 199 0.60 0.53 10.52
CA ASP A 199 0.69 1.90 10.03
C ASP A 199 -0.54 2.29 9.21
N GLY A 200 -0.97 1.40 8.31
CA GLY A 200 -2.19 1.58 7.53
C GLY A 200 -3.42 1.77 8.43
N LEU A 201 -3.51 1.04 9.54
CA LEU A 201 -4.62 1.15 10.50
C LEU A 201 -4.55 2.47 11.28
N ALA A 202 -3.36 2.87 11.72
CA ALA A 202 -3.15 4.15 12.40
C ALA A 202 -3.62 5.33 11.53
N ILE A 203 -3.29 5.32 10.23
CA ILE A 203 -3.74 6.36 9.29
C ILE A 203 -5.27 6.42 9.19
N VAL A 204 -5.98 5.28 9.17
CA VAL A 204 -7.47 5.28 9.15
C VAL A 204 -8.04 5.91 10.41
N ILE A 205 -7.47 5.57 11.57
CA ILE A 205 -7.91 6.07 12.88
C ILE A 205 -7.70 7.59 12.95
N GLU A 206 -6.55 8.08 12.51
CA GLU A 206 -6.25 9.51 12.45
C GLU A 206 -7.19 10.26 11.50
N LEU A 207 -7.45 9.71 10.31
CA LEU A 207 -8.39 10.28 9.35
C LEU A 207 -9.82 10.37 9.92
N ASP A 208 -10.29 9.34 10.64
CA ASP A 208 -11.61 9.38 11.25
C ASP A 208 -11.67 10.36 12.44
N ALA A 209 -10.60 10.46 13.24
CA ALA A 209 -10.49 11.43 14.31
C ALA A 209 -10.54 12.87 13.78
N GLU A 210 -9.79 13.16 12.71
CA GLU A 210 -9.79 14.47 12.05
C GLU A 210 -11.16 14.79 11.43
N ARG A 211 -11.79 13.81 10.78
CA ARG A 211 -13.16 13.95 10.26
C ARG A 211 -14.15 14.32 11.37
N ARG A 212 -14.09 13.64 12.52
CA ARG A 212 -14.95 13.94 13.69
C ARG A 212 -14.65 15.32 14.26
N ARG A 213 -13.39 15.76 14.24
CA ARG A 213 -12.98 17.10 14.65
C ARG A 213 -13.63 18.16 13.76
N TRP A 214 -13.57 17.98 12.43
CA TRP A 214 -14.24 18.88 11.49
C TRP A 214 -15.76 18.93 11.68
N ILE A 215 -16.40 17.79 11.92
CA ILE A 215 -17.86 17.75 12.17
C ILE A 215 -18.23 18.61 13.39
N ARG A 216 -17.47 18.51 14.49
CA ARG A 216 -17.69 19.35 15.68
C ARG A 216 -17.49 20.83 15.39
N LEU A 217 -16.37 21.19 14.77
CA LEU A 217 -16.06 22.59 14.43
C LEU A 217 -17.12 23.22 13.51
N LEU A 218 -17.61 22.45 12.52
CA LEU A 218 -18.66 22.91 11.62
C LEU A 218 -20.02 23.04 12.33
N GLY A 219 -20.31 22.19 13.32
CA GLY A 219 -21.52 22.28 14.13
C GLY A 219 -21.55 23.50 15.06
N GLU A 220 -20.38 23.92 15.56
CA GLU A 220 -20.23 25.08 16.45
C GLU A 220 -20.12 26.41 15.70
N ALA A 221 -19.80 26.38 14.40
CA ALA A 221 -19.58 27.58 13.60
C ALA A 221 -20.89 28.31 13.26
N ARG A 222 -21.07 29.55 13.76
CA ARG A 222 -22.23 30.40 13.44
C ARG A 222 -22.34 30.76 11.94
N LYS A 223 -21.21 30.89 11.24
CA LYS A 223 -21.12 31.19 9.80
C LYS A 223 -19.99 30.36 9.20
N PRO A 224 -20.24 29.10 8.80
CA PRO A 224 -19.17 28.17 8.42
C PRO A 224 -18.42 28.59 7.14
N GLY A 225 -19.01 29.39 6.24
CA GLY A 225 -18.31 29.94 5.07
C GLY A 225 -17.50 28.88 4.31
N ALA A 226 -16.22 29.16 4.08
CA ALA A 226 -15.28 28.25 3.39
C ALA A 226 -14.81 27.06 4.25
N LEU A 227 -15.13 26.99 5.55
CA LEU A 227 -14.65 25.94 6.45
C LEU A 227 -15.09 24.54 6.02
N ARG A 228 -16.28 24.39 5.44
CA ARG A 228 -16.73 23.08 4.94
C ARG A 228 -15.87 22.61 3.78
N ALA A 229 -15.55 23.50 2.85
CA ALA A 229 -14.72 23.16 1.71
C ALA A 229 -13.25 22.94 2.14
N LEU A 230 -12.76 23.72 3.10
CA LEU A 230 -11.45 23.50 3.72
C LEU A 230 -11.36 22.13 4.43
N ALA A 231 -12.39 21.72 5.16
CA ALA A 231 -12.45 20.41 5.81
C ALA A 231 -12.36 19.25 4.81
N VAL A 232 -13.07 19.37 3.68
CA VAL A 232 -12.98 18.37 2.59
C VAL A 232 -11.58 18.36 1.99
N LEU A 233 -11.00 19.55 1.77
CA LEU A 233 -9.68 19.70 1.17
C LEU A 233 -8.58 19.14 2.08
N SER A 234 -8.60 19.44 3.38
CA SER A 234 -7.59 18.99 4.35
C SER A 234 -7.60 17.48 4.59
N LEU A 235 -8.77 16.84 4.48
CA LEU A 235 -8.86 15.39 4.57
C LEU A 235 -8.27 14.73 3.32
N ARG A 236 -8.56 15.27 2.13
CA ARG A 236 -8.17 14.68 0.84
C ARG A 236 -6.72 14.94 0.47
N GLU A 237 -6.25 16.17 0.64
CA GLU A 237 -4.94 16.59 0.17
C GLU A 237 -3.87 16.31 1.23
N PRO A 238 -2.79 15.59 0.88
CA PRO A 238 -1.69 15.35 1.82
C PRO A 238 -0.84 16.61 2.05
N ILE A 239 -0.88 17.57 1.11
CA ILE A 239 -0.13 18.82 1.17
C ILE A 239 -1.06 19.98 0.83
N LEU A 240 -1.24 20.89 1.79
CA LEU A 240 -1.99 22.12 1.59
C LEU A 240 -1.04 23.31 1.41
N ARG A 241 -1.04 23.90 0.22
CA ARG A 241 -0.34 25.16 -0.06
C ARG A 241 -1.31 26.33 -0.01
N PRO A 242 -0.97 27.49 0.59
CA PRO A 242 -1.83 28.66 0.59
C PRO A 242 -2.31 29.08 -0.81
N GLU A 243 -1.47 28.93 -1.83
CA GLU A 243 -1.86 29.25 -3.21
C GLU A 243 -2.90 28.27 -3.76
N HIS A 244 -2.75 26.98 -3.45
CA HIS A 244 -3.70 25.94 -3.85
C HIS A 244 -5.02 26.12 -3.09
N VAL A 245 -4.97 26.29 -1.77
CA VAL A 245 -6.14 26.58 -0.92
C VAL A 245 -6.87 27.83 -1.42
N GLY A 246 -6.14 28.91 -1.70
CA GLY A 246 -6.70 30.15 -2.23
C GLY A 246 -7.43 29.95 -3.55
N ARG A 247 -6.81 29.25 -4.50
CA ARG A 247 -7.41 28.95 -5.81
C ARG A 247 -8.64 28.05 -5.69
N THR A 248 -8.53 26.96 -4.93
CA THR A 248 -9.58 25.95 -4.79
C THR A 248 -10.78 26.48 -4.02
N LEU A 249 -10.55 27.35 -3.03
CA LEU A 249 -11.62 27.90 -2.17
C LEU A 249 -12.06 29.32 -2.56
N GLY A 250 -11.48 29.93 -3.60
CA GLY A 250 -11.76 31.31 -3.99
C GLY A 250 -11.34 32.35 -2.93
N LEU A 251 -10.34 32.03 -2.11
CA LEU A 251 -9.83 32.89 -1.05
C LEU A 251 -8.65 33.74 -1.53
N SER A 252 -8.51 34.95 -0.98
CA SER A 252 -7.29 35.75 -1.18
C SER A 252 -6.08 35.04 -0.58
N ARG A 253 -4.86 35.36 -1.04
CA ARG A 253 -3.63 34.75 -0.52
C ARG A 253 -3.45 34.96 0.99
N SER A 254 -3.90 36.10 1.52
CA SER A 254 -3.93 36.37 2.97
C SER A 254 -5.01 35.57 3.70
N GLY A 255 -6.19 35.36 3.08
CA GLY A 255 -7.24 34.52 3.64
C GLY A 255 -6.86 33.04 3.66
N ALA A 256 -6.19 32.57 2.61
CA ALA A 256 -5.71 31.19 2.51
C ALA A 256 -4.53 30.90 3.44
N GLY A 257 -3.68 31.89 3.75
CA GLY A 257 -2.59 31.74 4.73
C GLY A 257 -3.04 31.76 6.20
N LYS A 258 -4.32 32.08 6.46
CA LYS A 258 -4.94 32.10 7.81
C LYS A 258 -5.87 30.91 8.05
N ALA A 259 -6.16 30.14 6.99
CA ALA A 259 -7.00 28.96 7.01
C ALA A 259 -6.18 27.75 7.47
#